data_AF-A0A522ECI3-F1
#
_entry.id   AF-A0A522ECI3-F1
#
_cell.length_a   1.000
_cell.length_b   1.000
_cell.length_c   1.000
_cell.angle_alpha   90.00
_cell.angle_beta   90.00
_cell.angle_gamma   90.00
#
_symmetry.space_group_name_H-M   'P 1'
#
loop_
_entity.id
_entity.type
_entity.pdbx_description
1 polymer ?
#
loop_
_entity_poly.entity_id
_entity_poly.type
_entity_poly.pdbx_seq_one_letter_code
_entity_poly.pdbx_strand_id
1 'polypeptide(L)'
;MNKDQVARWALAHPLTPIHVDCAITVMLKILDGKCKMRIAEKRVMELLYDEVKTQPGLLLDTGLHRLIRQAREQLDDSLKNIIYEKRLLAETAISRPVMKSFKAMIRHEGLLGFALDEEQEVSGNP
;
A
#
# COMPACT_ATOMS: atom_id res chain seq x y z
N MET A 1 1.94 8.63 12.85
CA MET A 1 3.39 8.66 12.64
C MET A 1 3.76 9.75 11.65
N ASN A 2 4.91 10.38 11.81
CA ASN A 2 5.52 11.28 10.82
C ASN A 2 6.59 10.55 9.99
N LYS A 3 7.23 11.26 9.03
CA LYS A 3 8.24 10.68 8.13
C LYS A 3 9.39 10.00 8.88
N ASP A 4 10.02 10.69 9.82
CA ASP A 4 11.19 10.18 10.55
C ASP A 4 10.84 8.98 11.45
N GLN A 5 9.61 8.94 11.97
CA GLN A 5 9.10 7.79 12.70
C GLN A 5 8.93 6.59 11.77
N VAL A 6 8.39 6.78 10.55
CA VAL A 6 8.19 5.68 9.58
C VAL A 6 9.54 5.15 9.07
N ALA A 7 10.49 6.04 8.78
CA ALA A 7 11.84 5.64 8.39
C ALA A 7 12.52 4.79 9.48
N ARG A 8 12.48 5.24 10.75
CA ARG A 8 13.01 4.45 11.88
C ARG A 8 12.29 3.12 12.06
N TRP A 9 10.97 3.10 11.88
CA TRP A 9 10.20 1.86 11.94
C TRP A 9 10.61 0.88 10.84
N ALA A 10 10.77 1.35 9.59
CA ALA A 10 11.16 0.51 8.46
C ALA A 10 12.58 -0.06 8.60
N LEU A 11 13.49 0.71 9.24
CA LEU A 11 14.83 0.21 9.60
C LEU A 11 14.77 -0.87 10.69
N ALA A 12 13.88 -0.73 11.67
CA ALA A 12 13.72 -1.68 12.76
C ALA A 12 12.97 -2.96 12.35
N HIS A 13 12.13 -2.89 11.31
CA HIS A 13 11.31 -3.99 10.80
C HIS A 13 11.57 -4.21 9.30
N PRO A 14 12.68 -4.87 8.94
CA PRO A 14 13.04 -5.08 7.53
C PRO A 14 11.91 -5.75 6.75
N LEU A 15 11.50 -5.12 5.66
CA LEU A 15 10.44 -5.60 4.80
C LEU A 15 11.01 -6.55 3.73
N THR A 16 10.30 -7.64 3.46
CA THR A 16 10.65 -8.59 2.40
C THR A 16 10.11 -8.09 1.05
N PRO A 17 10.58 -8.63 -0.09
CA PRO A 17 10.10 -8.22 -1.41
C PRO A 17 8.56 -8.30 -1.56
N ILE A 18 7.91 -9.29 -0.96
CA ILE A 18 6.44 -9.39 -0.99
C ILE A 18 5.74 -8.30 -0.17
N HIS A 19 6.38 -7.78 0.89
CA HIS A 19 5.86 -6.62 1.63
C HIS A 19 5.98 -5.33 0.81
N VAL A 20 7.01 -5.20 -0.02
CA VAL A 20 7.15 -4.09 -0.98
C VAL A 20 5.98 -4.11 -1.98
N ASP A 21 5.64 -5.28 -2.54
CA ASP A 21 4.48 -5.43 -3.43
C ASP A 21 3.16 -5.04 -2.75
N CYS A 22 3.00 -5.41 -1.47
CA CYS A 22 1.83 -5.00 -0.69
C CYS A 22 1.78 -3.47 -0.51
N ALA A 23 2.90 -2.82 -0.20
CA ALA A 23 2.97 -1.37 -0.09
C ALA A 23 2.67 -0.66 -1.42
N ILE A 24 3.23 -1.15 -2.54
CA ILE A 24 2.90 -0.68 -3.89
C ILE A 24 1.39 -0.80 -4.15
N THR A 25 0.79 -1.95 -3.83
CA THR A 25 -0.63 -2.21 -4.07
C THR A 25 -1.53 -1.26 -3.26
N VAL A 26 -1.19 -1.01 -1.99
CA VAL A 26 -1.90 -0.02 -1.18
C VAL A 26 -1.74 1.39 -1.75
N MET A 27 -0.54 1.75 -2.23
CA MET A 27 -0.30 3.05 -2.87
C MET A 27 -1.17 3.24 -4.12
N LEU A 28 -1.30 2.21 -4.97
CA LEU A 28 -2.19 2.25 -6.14
C LEU A 28 -3.66 2.47 -5.73
N LYS A 29 -4.12 1.78 -4.66
CA LYS A 29 -5.47 1.98 -4.09
C LYS A 29 -5.67 3.38 -3.52
N ILE A 30 -4.61 4.03 -3.03
CA ILE A 30 -4.70 5.41 -2.53
C ILE A 30 -4.88 6.35 -3.71
N LEU A 31 -4.09 6.18 -4.78
CA LEU A 31 -4.11 7.03 -5.96
C LEU A 31 -5.44 6.98 -6.73
N ASP A 32 -6.09 5.81 -6.82
CA ASP A 32 -7.40 5.70 -7.49
C ASP A 32 -8.62 5.83 -6.54
N GLY A 33 -8.37 6.16 -5.26
CA GLY A 33 -9.39 6.37 -4.26
C GLY A 33 -10.11 5.11 -3.76
N LYS A 34 -9.64 3.90 -4.09
CA LYS A 34 -10.25 2.63 -3.62
C LYS A 34 -9.77 2.18 -2.23
N CYS A 35 -8.78 2.84 -1.63
CA CYS A 35 -8.31 2.53 -0.29
C CYS A 35 -9.31 2.99 0.78
N LYS A 36 -9.74 2.07 1.65
CA LYS A 36 -10.70 2.31 2.75
C LYS A 36 -10.06 2.69 4.10
N MET A 37 -8.73 2.75 4.17
CA MET A 37 -8.02 3.16 5.39
C MET A 37 -8.35 4.61 5.77
N ARG A 38 -8.25 4.95 7.05
CA ARG A 38 -8.44 6.33 7.52
C ARG A 38 -7.38 7.25 6.89
N ILE A 39 -7.65 8.55 6.82
CA ILE A 39 -6.73 9.54 6.22
C ILE A 39 -5.34 9.46 6.86
N ALA A 40 -5.27 9.35 8.19
CA ALA A 40 -4.02 9.21 8.92
C ALA A 40 -3.26 7.92 8.56
N GLU A 41 -3.96 6.80 8.42
CA GLU A 41 -3.35 5.52 8.03
C GLU A 41 -2.88 5.52 6.57
N LYS A 42 -3.66 6.10 5.65
CA LYS A 42 -3.25 6.32 4.26
C LYS A 42 -1.95 7.11 4.21
N ARG A 43 -1.85 8.19 5.00
CA ARG A 43 -0.63 8.99 5.08
C ARG A 43 0.57 8.18 5.56
N VAL A 44 0.39 7.29 6.54
CA VAL A 44 1.46 6.39 7.00
C VAL A 44 1.85 5.40 5.89
N MET A 45 0.90 4.86 5.14
CA MET A 45 1.18 3.96 4.02
C MET A 45 1.90 4.64 2.86
N GLU A 46 1.57 5.91 2.55
CA GLU A 46 2.34 6.71 1.57
C GLU A 46 3.80 6.88 2.01
N LEU A 47 4.01 7.18 3.30
CA LEU A 47 5.35 7.30 3.86
C LEU A 47 6.09 5.96 3.84
N LEU A 48 5.42 4.86 4.18
CA LEU A 48 6.01 3.53 4.11
C LEU A 48 6.42 3.18 2.69
N TYR A 49 5.56 3.47 1.70
CA TYR A 49 5.89 3.32 0.29
C TYR A 49 7.12 4.13 -0.08
N ASP A 50 7.24 5.37 0.40
CA ASP A 50 8.41 6.22 0.15
C ASP A 50 9.74 5.62 0.68
N GLU A 51 9.69 4.84 1.77
CA GLU A 51 10.86 4.14 2.33
C GLU A 51 11.22 2.86 1.55
N VAL A 52 10.27 2.23 0.85
CA VAL A 52 10.50 0.96 0.14
C VAL A 52 10.56 1.08 -1.38
N LYS A 53 10.23 2.23 -1.98
CA LYS A 53 10.13 2.41 -3.44
C LYS A 53 11.41 2.17 -4.25
N THR A 54 12.55 2.01 -3.59
CA THR A 54 13.84 1.68 -4.23
C THR A 54 14.20 0.20 -4.11
N GLN A 55 13.41 -0.56 -3.35
CA GLN A 55 13.60 -1.99 -3.14
C GLN A 55 12.83 -2.78 -4.20
N PRO A 56 13.34 -3.93 -4.65
CA PRO A 56 12.60 -4.78 -5.58
C PRO A 56 11.39 -5.42 -4.90
N GLY A 57 10.27 -5.46 -5.61
CA GLY A 57 9.13 -6.32 -5.29
C GLY A 57 9.41 -7.79 -5.64
N LEU A 58 8.54 -8.70 -5.19
CA LEU A 58 8.59 -10.11 -5.58
C LEU A 58 7.81 -10.39 -6.87
N LEU A 59 6.65 -9.76 -7.02
CA LEU A 59 5.66 -10.05 -8.07
C LEU A 59 5.43 -8.89 -9.01
N LEU A 60 5.59 -7.65 -8.53
CA LEU A 60 5.25 -6.47 -9.31
C LEU A 60 6.48 -5.87 -9.98
N ASP A 61 6.29 -5.38 -11.21
CA ASP A 61 7.36 -4.76 -11.98
C ASP A 61 7.77 -3.40 -11.41
N THR A 62 9.09 -3.13 -11.45
CA THR A 62 9.70 -1.87 -10.97
C THR A 62 9.21 -0.63 -11.72
N GLY A 63 8.69 -0.78 -12.95
CA GLY A 63 8.06 0.29 -13.72
C GLY A 63 6.87 0.94 -13.02
N LEU A 64 6.23 0.25 -12.07
CA LEU A 64 5.16 0.83 -11.25
C LEU A 64 5.63 2.02 -10.41
N HIS A 65 6.90 2.06 -9.98
CA HIS A 65 7.41 3.19 -9.21
C HIS A 65 7.43 4.48 -10.03
N ARG A 66 7.74 4.39 -11.32
CA ARG A 66 7.68 5.53 -12.25
C ARG A 66 6.24 6.01 -12.42
N LEU A 67 5.31 5.08 -12.62
CA LEU A 67 3.89 5.39 -12.76
C LEU A 67 3.33 6.07 -11.50
N ILE A 68 3.63 5.53 -10.32
CA ILE A 68 3.21 6.10 -9.03
C ILE A 68 3.78 7.51 -8.85
N ARG A 69 5.05 7.74 -9.23
CA ARG A 69 5.65 9.07 -9.17
C ARG A 69 4.88 10.07 -10.05
N GLN A 70 4.61 9.72 -11.30
CA GLN A 70 3.84 10.56 -12.22
C GLN A 70 2.46 10.87 -11.67
N ALA A 71 1.77 9.86 -11.14
CA ALA A 71 0.43 10.01 -10.56
C ALA A 71 0.40 10.92 -9.32
N ARG A 72 1.47 10.95 -8.52
CA ARG A 72 1.59 11.87 -7.38
C ARG A 72 1.88 13.31 -7.79
N GLU A 73 2.56 13.53 -8.92
CA GLU A 73 2.89 14.86 -9.45
C GLU A 73 1.65 15.48 -10.11
N GLN A 74 0.96 14.73 -10.98
CA GLN A 74 -0.25 15.17 -11.67
C GLN A 74 -1.13 13.98 -12.03
N LEU A 75 -2.26 13.86 -11.35
CA LEU A 75 -3.23 12.81 -11.62
C LEU A 75 -4.35 13.33 -12.53
N ASP A 76 -4.30 12.98 -13.81
CA ASP A 76 -5.40 13.18 -14.76
C ASP A 76 -6.23 11.91 -14.96
N ASP A 77 -7.32 12.02 -15.71
CA ASP A 77 -8.26 10.90 -15.90
C ASP A 77 -7.66 9.76 -16.74
N SER A 78 -6.74 10.06 -17.66
CA SER A 78 -6.02 9.02 -18.41
C SER A 78 -5.13 8.20 -17.46
N LEU A 79 -4.39 8.89 -16.60
CA LEU A 79 -3.50 8.27 -15.64
C LEU A 79 -4.27 7.51 -14.56
N LYS A 80 -5.45 7.99 -14.13
CA LYS A 80 -6.35 7.24 -13.25
C LYS A 80 -6.76 5.90 -13.84
N ASN A 81 -7.07 5.85 -15.14
CA ASN A 81 -7.42 4.58 -15.80
C ASN A 81 -6.24 3.60 -15.80
N ILE A 82 -5.03 4.08 -16.06
CA ILE A 82 -3.81 3.26 -16.00
C ILE A 82 -3.57 2.75 -14.56
N ILE A 83 -3.69 3.63 -13.55
CA ILE A 83 -3.54 3.24 -12.14
C ILE A 83 -4.59 2.18 -11.76
N TYR A 84 -5.84 2.34 -12.20
CA TYR A 84 -6.91 1.38 -11.98
C TYR A 84 -6.55 -0.01 -12.55
N GLU A 85 -6.09 -0.06 -13.80
CA GLU A 85 -5.66 -1.31 -14.44
C GLU A 85 -4.50 -1.96 -13.69
N LYS A 86 -3.48 -1.17 -13.33
CA LYS A 86 -2.33 -1.68 -12.57
C LYS A 86 -2.71 -2.15 -11.17
N ARG A 87 -3.65 -1.48 -10.50
CA ARG A 87 -4.20 -1.93 -9.22
C ARG A 87 -4.89 -3.28 -9.36
N LEU A 88 -5.71 -3.48 -10.39
CA LEU A 88 -6.38 -4.77 -10.61
C LEU A 88 -5.40 -5.91 -10.87
N LEU A 89 -4.36 -5.66 -11.66
CA LEU A 89 -3.28 -6.64 -11.88
C LEU A 89 -2.58 -6.98 -10.56
N ALA A 90 -2.26 -5.96 -9.76
CA ALA A 90 -1.64 -6.15 -8.45
C ALA A 90 -2.53 -6.92 -7.46
N GLU A 91 -3.84 -6.63 -7.42
CA GLU A 91 -4.81 -7.35 -6.59
C GLU A 91 -5.05 -8.79 -7.05
N THR A 92 -4.79 -9.10 -8.32
CA THR A 92 -4.84 -10.46 -8.86
C THR A 92 -3.56 -11.22 -8.54
N ALA A 93 -2.40 -10.57 -8.62
CA ALA A 93 -1.11 -11.17 -8.31
C ALA A 93 -0.92 -11.41 -6.81
N ILE A 94 -1.37 -10.48 -5.96
CA ILE A 94 -1.22 -10.58 -4.51
C ILE A 94 -2.47 -11.20 -3.89
N SER A 95 -2.31 -12.40 -3.35
CA SER A 95 -3.42 -13.10 -2.72
C SER A 95 -3.96 -12.37 -1.48
N ARG A 96 -5.25 -12.54 -1.20
CA ARG A 96 -5.89 -11.97 0.01
C ARG A 96 -5.19 -12.39 1.31
N PRO A 97 -4.75 -13.66 1.49
CA PRO A 97 -3.98 -14.05 2.67
C PRO A 97 -2.68 -13.25 2.84
N VAL A 98 -1.92 -13.03 1.77
CA VAL A 98 -0.67 -12.24 1.83
C VAL A 98 -0.95 -10.81 2.28
N MET A 99 -1.95 -10.16 1.69
CA MET A 99 -2.34 -8.81 2.08
C MET A 99 -2.87 -8.74 3.52
N LYS A 100 -3.63 -9.75 3.97
CA LYS A 100 -4.11 -9.85 5.36
C LYS A 100 -2.95 -9.99 6.35
N SER A 101 -2.00 -10.89 6.08
CA SER A 101 -0.80 -11.07 6.90
C SER A 101 0.06 -9.81 6.95
N PHE A 102 0.28 -9.14 5.82
CA PHE A 102 1.01 -7.87 5.77
C PHE A 102 0.36 -6.80 6.65
N LYS A 103 -0.96 -6.60 6.52
CA LYS A 103 -1.70 -5.63 7.35
C LYS A 103 -1.67 -5.99 8.84
N ALA A 104 -1.80 -7.27 9.18
CA ALA A 104 -1.73 -7.73 10.55
C ALA A 104 -0.34 -7.44 11.16
N MET A 105 0.72 -7.75 10.41
CA MET A 105 2.10 -7.47 10.82
C MET A 105 2.32 -5.97 11.07
N ILE A 106 2.01 -5.09 10.12
CA ILE A 106 2.27 -3.65 10.32
C ILE A 106 1.42 -3.03 11.45
N ARG A 107 0.28 -3.64 11.81
CA ARG A 107 -0.50 -3.23 13.00
C ARG A 107 0.11 -3.75 14.28
N HIS A 108 0.47 -5.03 14.31
CA HIS A 108 1.14 -5.66 15.45
C HIS A 108 2.42 -4.92 15.82
N GLU A 109 3.24 -4.58 14.82
CA GLU A 109 4.47 -3.81 14.99
C GLU A 109 4.24 -2.30 15.19
N GLY A 110 2.99 -1.85 15.34
CA GLY A 110 2.64 -0.49 15.73
C GLY A 110 2.74 0.60 14.65
N LEU A 111 2.98 0.25 13.38
CA LEU A 111 3.09 1.24 12.29
C LEU A 111 1.78 2.03 12.10
N LEU A 112 0.63 1.35 12.12
CA LEU A 112 -0.67 1.98 11.93
C LEU A 112 -1.35 2.41 13.25
N GLY A 113 -0.66 2.26 14.39
CA GLY A 113 -1.24 2.39 15.73
C GLY A 113 -2.26 1.29 16.05
N PHE A 114 -2.68 1.18 17.31
CA PHE A 114 -3.72 0.24 17.74
C PHE A 114 -5.11 0.69 17.23
N ALA A 115 -5.33 0.55 15.92
CA ALA A 115 -6.67 0.47 15.39
C ALA A 115 -7.19 -0.94 15.72
N LEU A 116 -8.08 -1.04 16.69
CA LEU A 116 -8.90 -2.24 16.88
C LEU A 116 -9.52 -2.59 15.52
N ASP A 117 -9.24 -3.81 15.05
CA ASP A 117 -9.78 -4.34 13.81
C ASP A 117 -11.31 -4.43 13.92
N GLU A 118 -12.02 -3.38 13.50
CA GLU A 118 -13.36 -3.57 12.96
C GLU A 118 -13.19 -3.98 11.51
N GLU A 119 -13.12 -5.30 11.29
CA GLU A 119 -13.42 -5.89 10.00
C GLU A 119 -14.84 -5.42 9.61
N GLN A 120 -14.95 -4.31 8.87
CA GLN A 120 -16.14 -4.08 8.05
C GLN A 120 -16.12 -5.12 6.93
N GLU A 121 -16.57 -6.33 7.27
CA GLU A 121 -17.26 -7.19 6.33
C GLU A 121 -18.37 -6.36 5.70
N VAL A 122 -18.11 -5.83 4.50
CA VAL A 122 -19.20 -5.53 3.60
C VAL A 122 -19.70 -6.89 3.15
N SER A 123 -20.66 -7.44 3.90
CA SER A 123 -21.49 -8.55 3.48
C SER A 123 -22.21 -8.12 2.20
N GLY A 124 -21.61 -8.45 1.06
CA GLY A 124 -22.36 -8.59 -0.18
C GLY A 124 -23.13 -9.89 -0.07
N ASN A 125 -24.42 -9.80 0.19
CA ASN A 125 -25.37 -10.89 -0.05
C ASN A 125 -26.53 -10.30 -0.89
N PRO A 126 -27.20 -11.14 -1.69
CA PRO A 126 -27.23 -11.08 -3.15
C PRO A 126 -28.22 -10.08 -3.72
#